data_AF-A0A7R9WVY6-F1
#
_entry.id   AF-A0A7R9WVY6-F1
#
_cell.length_a   1.000
_cell.length_b   1.000
_cell.length_c   1.000
_cell.angle_alpha   90.00
_cell.angle_beta   90.00
_cell.angle_gamma   90.00
#
_symmetry.space_group_name_H-M   'P 1'
#
loop_
_entity.id
_entity.type
_entity.pdbx_description
1 polymer ?
#
loop_
_entity_poly.entity_id
_entity_poly.type
_entity_poly.pdbx_seq_one_letter_code
_entity_poly.pdbx_strand_id
1 'polypeptide(L)'
;MARESEGGRAIIFIDEVDSLCGSRSEGESDSSRRVKTEFLVQMDGVGQAEGQVLVLGATNVPWELDAAIRRRFEKRVYIPLPESEARTFMIKLNLGDTPNELEDDDFDRLGEMTDGASGSDIKVLVKEALMEPLRRCQQAKQFTIDEEGFYEPCETYPNCPSCPPKLSSDKKGKDYTCSRCGAKRMQLWDVPSDKLRAPVVRASDFQKVMKHSHSSVSDDELLQFVDWTKQFGQDGA
;
A
#
# COMPACT_ATOMS: atom_id res chain seq x y z
N MET A 1 -15.13 -15.72 7.70
CA MET A 1 -16.56 -15.40 7.52
C MET A 1 -17.15 -16.40 6.53
N ALA A 2 -18.03 -17.30 6.96
CA ALA A 2 -18.74 -18.18 6.05
C ALA A 2 -19.97 -17.44 5.50
N ARG A 3 -20.07 -17.28 4.18
CA ARG A 3 -21.29 -16.82 3.51
C ARG A 3 -22.05 -18.06 3.05
N GLU A 4 -23.24 -18.26 3.59
CA GLU A 4 -24.13 -19.35 3.20
C GLU A 4 -24.75 -18.99 1.84
N SER A 5 -24.48 -19.80 0.82
CA SER A 5 -25.10 -19.68 -0.50
C SER A 5 -26.17 -20.75 -0.64
N GLU A 6 -27.29 -20.43 -1.30
CA GLU A 6 -28.49 -21.29 -1.44
C GLU A 6 -28.28 -22.61 -2.24
N GLY A 7 -27.04 -23.08 -2.39
CA GLY A 7 -26.68 -24.28 -3.15
C GLY A 7 -25.81 -25.29 -2.41
N GLY A 8 -25.66 -25.18 -1.09
CA GLY A 8 -24.86 -26.13 -0.29
C GLY A 8 -23.36 -26.08 -0.59
N ARG A 9 -22.87 -24.98 -1.15
CA ARG A 9 -21.44 -24.75 -1.43
C ARG A 9 -20.85 -23.70 -0.49
N ALA A 10 -19.75 -24.04 0.16
CA ALA A 10 -19.04 -23.16 1.09
C ALA A 10 -17.57 -23.01 0.70
N ILE A 11 -17.02 -21.81 0.92
CA ILE A 11 -15.58 -21.55 0.82
C ILE A 11 -15.07 -21.22 2.22
N ILE A 12 -14.07 -21.96 2.67
CA ILE A 12 -13.36 -21.72 3.92
C ILE A 12 -12.02 -21.09 3.57
N PHE A 13 -11.82 -19.84 3.96
CA PHE A 13 -10.54 -19.14 3.81
C PHE A 13 -9.82 -19.07 5.15
N ILE A 14 -8.56 -19.48 5.16
CA ILE A 14 -7.67 -19.50 6.31
C ILE A 14 -6.44 -18.68 5.93
N ASP A 15 -6.34 -17.50 6.52
CA ASP A 15 -5.15 -16.67 6.39
C ASP A 15 -4.06 -17.15 7.37
N GLU A 16 -2.80 -16.93 7.02
CA GLU A 16 -1.64 -17.34 7.83
C GLU A 16 -1.74 -18.79 8.34
N VAL A 17 -2.05 -19.74 7.44
CA VAL A 17 -2.29 -21.14 7.82
C VAL A 17 -1.09 -21.79 8.51
N ASP A 18 0.12 -21.28 8.27
CA ASP A 18 1.36 -21.64 8.97
C ASP A 18 1.31 -21.41 10.49
N SER A 19 0.60 -20.37 10.96
CA SER A 19 0.41 -20.12 12.40
C SER A 19 -0.31 -21.28 13.09
N LEU A 20 -1.23 -21.94 12.38
CA LEU A 20 -1.99 -23.09 12.86
C LEU A 20 -1.35 -24.42 12.48
N CYS A 21 -0.56 -24.48 11.41
CA CYS A 21 -0.13 -25.71 10.75
C CYS A 21 1.40 -25.85 10.61
N GLY A 22 2.16 -25.04 11.34
CA GLY A 22 3.61 -25.09 11.33
C GLY A 22 4.20 -26.42 11.81
N SER A 23 5.44 -26.68 11.42
CA SER A 23 6.20 -27.87 11.78
C SER A 23 6.31 -28.01 13.29
N ARG A 24 6.31 -29.27 13.76
CA ARG A 24 6.33 -29.58 15.19
C ARG A 24 7.60 -29.05 15.84
N SER A 25 7.49 -27.99 16.62
CA SER A 25 8.58 -27.44 17.42
C SER A 25 8.57 -28.00 18.85
N GLU A 26 9.75 -28.18 19.44
CA GLU A 26 9.92 -28.52 20.86
C GLU A 26 9.50 -27.31 21.72
N GLY A 27 8.20 -27.22 22.00
CA GLY A 27 7.59 -26.09 22.72
C GLY A 27 6.11 -25.90 22.41
N GLU A 28 5.59 -26.59 21.39
CA GLU A 28 4.19 -26.52 21.02
C GLU A 28 3.25 -27.06 22.13
N SER A 29 2.20 -26.30 22.46
CA SER A 29 1.20 -26.69 23.45
C SER A 29 0.39 -27.92 23.02
N ASP A 30 0.00 -28.76 23.98
CA ASP A 30 -0.86 -29.93 23.73
C ASP A 30 -2.20 -29.53 23.10
N SER A 31 -2.71 -28.33 23.42
CA SER A 31 -3.91 -27.76 22.82
C SER A 31 -3.74 -27.52 21.31
N SER A 32 -2.64 -26.89 20.89
CA SER A 32 -2.34 -26.64 19.47
C SER A 32 -2.26 -27.95 18.67
N ARG A 33 -1.65 -28.98 19.25
CA ARG A 33 -1.58 -30.31 18.62
C ARG A 33 -2.96 -30.95 18.42
N ARG A 34 -3.86 -30.80 19.38
CA ARG A 34 -5.25 -31.29 19.28
C ARG A 34 -6.02 -30.55 18.21
N VAL A 35 -5.88 -29.22 18.14
CA VAL A 35 -6.50 -28.39 17.10
C VAL A 35 -5.98 -28.78 15.71
N LYS A 36 -4.66 -28.93 15.53
CA LYS A 36 -4.05 -29.41 14.27
C LYS A 36 -4.60 -30.77 13.85
N THR A 37 -4.72 -31.70 14.81
CA THR A 37 -5.21 -33.06 14.55
C THR A 37 -6.67 -33.03 14.12
N GLU A 38 -7.50 -32.27 14.83
CA GLU A 38 -8.92 -32.12 14.49
C GLU A 38 -9.08 -31.47 13.12
N PHE A 39 -8.31 -30.42 12.84
CA PHE A 39 -8.32 -29.75 11.55
C PHE A 39 -8.01 -30.70 10.40
N LEU A 40 -6.97 -31.54 10.53
CA LEU A 40 -6.63 -32.57 9.55
C LEU A 40 -7.75 -33.61 9.36
N VAL A 41 -8.36 -34.08 10.46
CA VAL A 41 -9.47 -35.04 10.40
C VAL A 41 -10.67 -34.45 9.66
N GLN A 42 -10.98 -33.17 9.88
CA GLN A 42 -12.06 -32.50 9.17
C GLN A 42 -11.74 -32.28 7.68
N MET A 43 -10.49 -31.95 7.33
CA MET A 43 -10.07 -31.85 5.92
C MET A 43 -10.25 -33.19 5.18
N ASP A 44 -10.00 -34.31 5.85
CA ASP A 44 -10.19 -35.66 5.29
C ASP A 44 -11.66 -36.00 5.07
N GLY A 45 -12.52 -35.59 6.02
CA GLY A 45 -13.96 -35.76 5.91
C GLY A 45 -14.57 -34.94 4.77
N VAL A 46 -14.03 -33.75 4.51
CA VAL A 46 -14.50 -32.86 3.43
C VAL A 46 -14.18 -33.41 2.04
N GLY A 47 -13.05 -34.08 1.84
CA GLY A 47 -12.70 -34.70 0.56
C GLY A 47 -13.66 -35.81 0.10
N GLN A 48 -14.45 -36.38 1.02
CA GLN A 48 -15.49 -37.38 0.72
C GLN A 48 -16.85 -36.76 0.40
N ALA A 49 -17.09 -35.50 0.76
CA ALA A 49 -18.29 -34.77 0.38
C ALA A 49 -18.09 -34.17 -1.01
N GLU A 50 -18.90 -34.57 -1.99
CA GLU A 50 -18.77 -34.23 -3.42
C GLU A 50 -18.71 -32.71 -3.72
N GLY A 51 -17.56 -32.07 -3.55
CA GLY A 51 -17.28 -30.70 -4.01
C GLY A 51 -18.15 -29.60 -3.39
N GLN A 52 -18.70 -29.83 -2.20
CA GLN A 52 -19.52 -28.85 -1.48
C GLN A 52 -18.68 -27.83 -0.69
N VAL A 53 -17.44 -28.15 -0.32
CA VAL A 53 -16.60 -27.24 0.47
C VAL A 53 -15.22 -27.09 -0.17
N LEU A 54 -14.83 -25.85 -0.46
CA LEU A 54 -13.50 -25.47 -0.93
C LEU A 54 -12.71 -24.84 0.22
N VAL A 55 -11.52 -25.36 0.52
CA VAL A 55 -10.61 -24.80 1.52
C VAL A 55 -9.48 -24.04 0.81
N LEU A 56 -9.33 -22.77 1.14
CA LEU A 56 -8.26 -21.90 0.67
C LEU A 56 -7.38 -21.52 1.87
N GLY A 57 -6.08 -21.84 1.79
CA GLY A 57 -5.08 -21.43 2.77
C GLY A 57 -4.13 -20.42 2.15
N ALA A 58 -3.81 -19.35 2.88
CA ALA A 58 -2.75 -18.39 2.52
C ALA A 58 -1.59 -18.50 3.52
N THR A 59 -0.35 -18.39 3.03
CA THR A 59 0.86 -18.43 3.87
C THR A 59 2.00 -17.66 3.20
N ASN A 60 2.83 -17.03 4.01
CA ASN A 60 4.09 -16.40 3.57
C ASN A 60 5.32 -17.28 3.85
N VAL A 61 5.17 -18.40 4.54
CA VAL A 61 6.28 -19.29 4.93
C VAL A 61 5.97 -20.77 4.63
N PRO A 62 5.75 -21.14 3.36
CA PRO A 62 5.27 -22.47 2.99
C PRO A 62 6.25 -23.62 3.31
N TRP A 63 7.52 -23.32 3.59
CA TRP A 63 8.51 -24.28 4.06
C TRP A 63 8.33 -24.69 5.53
N GLU A 64 7.67 -23.86 6.34
CA GLU A 64 7.39 -24.18 7.74
C GLU A 64 6.16 -25.08 7.91
N LEU A 65 5.35 -25.26 6.87
CA LEU A 65 4.15 -26.08 6.95
C LEU A 65 4.47 -27.56 7.20
N ASP A 66 3.73 -28.17 8.12
CA ASP A 66 3.84 -29.59 8.41
C ASP A 66 3.55 -30.43 7.15
N ALA A 67 4.33 -31.50 6.96
CA ALA A 67 4.25 -32.34 5.78
C ALA A 67 2.87 -33.00 5.60
N ALA A 68 2.13 -33.27 6.69
CA ALA A 68 0.77 -33.81 6.62
C ALA A 68 -0.21 -32.78 6.05
N ILE A 69 -0.16 -31.54 6.52
CA ILE A 69 -1.00 -30.43 6.04
C ILE A 69 -0.70 -30.13 4.58
N ARG A 70 0.60 -30.06 4.23
CA ARG A 70 1.03 -29.82 2.85
C ARG A 70 0.48 -30.85 1.86
N ARG A 71 0.32 -32.12 2.27
CA ARG A 71 -0.30 -33.17 1.44
C ARG A 71 -1.82 -33.02 1.28
N ARG A 72 -2.50 -32.37 2.22
CA ARG A 72 -3.96 -32.12 2.14
C ARG A 72 -4.31 -30.89 1.30
N PHE A 73 -3.35 -29.99 1.08
CA PHE A 73 -3.45 -28.96 0.05
C PHE A 73 -2.95 -29.51 -1.29
N GLU A 74 -3.88 -30.12 -2.03
CA GLU A 74 -3.64 -30.77 -3.33
C GLU A 74 -3.26 -29.77 -4.43
N LYS A 75 -3.78 -28.54 -4.38
CA LYS A 75 -3.44 -27.47 -5.34
C LYS A 75 -2.70 -26.35 -4.62
N ARG A 76 -1.59 -25.90 -5.21
CA ARG A 76 -0.71 -24.87 -4.64
C ARG A 76 -0.40 -23.84 -5.71
N VAL A 77 -0.88 -22.62 -5.50
CA VAL A 77 -0.66 -21.53 -6.45
C VAL A 77 0.35 -20.57 -5.85
N TYR A 78 1.50 -20.44 -6.50
CA TYR A 78 2.47 -19.40 -6.16
C TYR A 78 1.96 -18.06 -6.69
N ILE A 79 1.90 -17.06 -5.80
CA ILE A 79 1.52 -15.69 -6.15
C ILE A 79 2.82 -14.86 -6.22
N PRO A 80 3.34 -14.56 -7.42
CA PRO A 80 4.55 -13.78 -7.55
C PRO A 80 4.31 -12.30 -7.24
N LEU A 81 5.41 -11.55 -7.12
CA LEU A 81 5.35 -10.09 -7.13
C LEU A 81 4.76 -9.58 -8.45
N PRO A 82 4.04 -8.44 -8.43
CA PRO A 82 3.43 -7.88 -9.62
C PRO A 82 4.48 -7.40 -10.63
N GLU A 83 4.23 -7.65 -11.91
CA GLU A 83 5.01 -7.10 -13.03
C GLU A 83 4.72 -5.61 -13.25
N SER A 84 5.54 -4.94 -14.06
CA SER A 84 5.46 -3.49 -14.30
C SER A 84 4.05 -2.99 -14.69
N GLU A 85 3.37 -3.69 -15.60
CA GLU A 85 2.00 -3.35 -16.01
C GLU A 85 1.00 -3.47 -14.86
N ALA A 86 1.12 -4.54 -14.05
CA ALA A 86 0.29 -4.73 -12.88
C ALA A 86 0.56 -3.65 -11.83
N ARG A 87 1.83 -3.26 -11.61
CA ARG A 87 2.19 -2.17 -10.69
C ARG A 87 1.64 -0.82 -11.16
N THR A 88 1.75 -0.51 -12.44
CA THR A 88 1.14 0.67 -13.09
C THR A 88 -0.36 0.71 -12.80
N PHE A 89 -1.06 -0.40 -13.05
CA PHE A 89 -2.49 -0.50 -12.77
C PHE A 89 -2.81 -0.32 -11.28
N MET A 90 -2.01 -0.92 -10.39
CA MET A 90 -2.18 -0.77 -8.95
C MET A 90 -1.96 0.67 -8.47
N ILE A 91 -1.01 1.41 -9.06
CA ILE A 91 -0.80 2.82 -8.75
C ILE A 91 -2.03 3.64 -9.16
N LYS A 92 -2.52 3.47 -10.39
CA LYS A 92 -3.75 4.10 -10.88
C LYS A 92 -4.95 3.78 -9.98
N LEU A 93 -5.11 2.51 -9.61
CA LEU A 93 -6.18 2.04 -8.75
C LEU A 93 -6.13 2.66 -7.34
N ASN A 94 -4.95 2.75 -6.73
CA ASN A 94 -4.80 3.31 -5.38
C ASN A 94 -4.88 4.85 -5.37
N LEU A 95 -4.58 5.51 -6.50
CA LEU A 95 -4.74 6.97 -6.64
C LEU A 95 -6.23 7.35 -6.74
N GLY A 96 -7.02 6.48 -7.40
CA GLY A 96 -8.47 6.65 -7.56
C GLY A 96 -8.82 7.95 -8.27
N ASP A 97 -9.88 8.62 -7.81
CA ASP A 97 -10.37 9.88 -8.39
C ASP A 97 -9.65 11.12 -7.84
N THR A 98 -8.52 10.95 -7.14
CA THR A 98 -7.81 12.09 -6.54
C THR A 98 -7.24 12.98 -7.65
N PRO A 99 -7.50 14.30 -7.62
CA PRO A 99 -6.93 15.23 -8.60
C PRO A 99 -5.40 15.14 -8.66
N ASN A 100 -4.88 14.92 -9.86
CA ASN A 100 -3.45 14.75 -10.12
C ASN A 100 -3.08 15.30 -11.51
N GLU A 101 -1.81 15.60 -11.70
CA GLU A 101 -1.21 16.08 -12.95
C GLU A 101 -0.44 14.96 -13.68
N LEU A 102 -0.72 13.68 -13.39
CA LEU A 102 0.00 12.55 -13.97
C LEU A 102 -0.57 12.18 -15.34
N GLU A 103 0.32 11.98 -16.32
CA GLU A 103 -0.03 11.42 -17.62
C GLU A 103 0.15 9.89 -17.63
N ASP A 104 -0.38 9.20 -18.65
CA ASP A 104 -0.23 7.75 -18.78
C ASP A 104 1.24 7.31 -18.76
N ASP A 105 2.11 8.05 -19.47
CA ASP A 105 3.56 7.84 -19.47
C ASP A 105 4.20 7.96 -18.08
N ASP A 106 3.64 8.79 -17.19
CA ASP A 106 4.15 8.91 -15.81
C ASP A 106 3.80 7.66 -15.01
N PHE A 107 2.60 7.10 -15.18
CA PHE A 107 2.22 5.86 -14.51
C PHE A 107 3.10 4.69 -14.95
N ASP A 108 3.38 4.58 -16.26
CA ASP A 108 4.23 3.52 -16.79
C ASP A 108 5.65 3.61 -16.21
N ARG A 109 6.21 4.83 -16.17
CA ARG A 109 7.51 5.08 -15.50
C ARG A 109 7.48 4.71 -14.02
N LEU A 110 6.41 5.04 -13.30
CA LEU A 110 6.28 4.68 -11.89
C LEU A 110 6.18 3.15 -11.70
N GLY A 111 5.53 2.43 -12.63
CA GLY A 111 5.51 0.96 -12.66
C GLY A 111 6.90 0.36 -12.84
N GLU A 112 7.71 0.93 -13.74
CA GLU A 112 9.10 0.52 -13.95
C GLU A 112 10.00 0.82 -12.74
N MET A 113 9.86 2.00 -12.14
CA MET A 113 10.66 2.44 -11.00
C MET A 113 10.35 1.67 -9.70
N THR A 114 9.20 0.98 -9.63
CA THR A 114 8.75 0.21 -8.47
C THR A 114 9.06 -1.28 -8.60
N ASP A 115 10.14 -1.62 -9.31
CA ASP A 115 10.52 -3.02 -9.46
C ASP A 115 10.83 -3.72 -8.14
N GLY A 116 10.34 -4.95 -8.01
CA GLY A 116 10.41 -5.72 -6.77
C GLY A 116 9.47 -5.24 -5.66
N ALA A 117 8.63 -4.22 -5.87
CA ALA A 117 7.66 -3.76 -4.87
C ALA A 117 6.45 -4.70 -4.79
N SER A 118 6.03 -5.02 -3.56
CA SER A 118 4.78 -5.74 -3.32
C SER A 118 3.57 -4.81 -3.51
N GLY A 119 2.37 -5.42 -3.59
CA GLY A 119 1.13 -4.64 -3.62
C GLY A 119 0.93 -3.75 -2.39
N SER A 120 1.42 -4.21 -1.23
CA SER A 120 1.40 -3.44 0.01
C SER A 120 2.33 -2.22 -0.07
N ASP A 121 3.53 -2.40 -0.63
CA ASP A 121 4.50 -1.31 -0.81
C ASP A 121 3.95 -0.22 -1.74
N ILE A 122 3.34 -0.62 -2.86
CA ILE A 122 2.71 0.31 -3.81
C ILE A 122 1.59 1.11 -3.14
N LYS A 123 0.76 0.44 -2.33
CA LYS A 123 -0.31 1.11 -1.57
C LYS A 123 0.24 2.14 -0.58
N VAL A 124 1.33 1.81 0.11
CA VAL A 124 1.99 2.75 1.03
C VAL A 124 2.61 3.91 0.25
N LEU A 125 3.31 3.64 -0.85
CA LEU A 125 3.90 4.64 -1.73
C LEU A 125 2.86 5.67 -2.20
N VAL A 126 1.73 5.20 -2.73
CA VAL A 126 0.65 6.09 -3.20
C VAL A 126 0.07 6.89 -2.05
N LYS A 127 -0.20 6.26 -0.90
CA LYS A 127 -0.68 6.99 0.29
C LYS A 127 0.28 8.10 0.73
N GLU A 128 1.58 7.82 0.73
CA GLU A 128 2.59 8.81 1.09
C GLU A 128 2.66 9.96 0.07
N ALA A 129 2.53 9.66 -1.23
CA ALA A 129 2.48 10.66 -2.28
C ALA A 129 1.22 11.55 -2.19
N LEU A 130 0.06 10.95 -1.84
CA LEU A 130 -1.19 11.68 -1.59
C LEU A 130 -1.07 12.68 -0.41
N MET A 131 -0.13 12.48 0.50
CA MET A 131 0.11 13.38 1.63
C MET A 131 1.05 14.56 1.27
N GLU A 132 1.76 14.53 0.15
CA GLU A 132 2.68 15.60 -0.24
C GLU A 132 2.00 16.96 -0.49
N PRO A 133 0.83 17.04 -1.15
CA PRO A 133 0.10 18.31 -1.24
C PRO A 133 -0.24 18.91 0.13
N LEU A 134 -0.64 18.09 1.09
CA LEU A 134 -0.92 18.55 2.45
C LEU A 134 0.35 19.05 3.14
N ARG A 135 1.48 18.33 2.98
CA ARG A 135 2.78 18.75 3.49
C ARG A 135 3.22 20.09 2.90
N ARG A 136 3.00 20.32 1.59
CA ARG A 136 3.23 21.61 0.93
C ARG A 136 2.41 22.73 1.58
N CYS A 137 1.11 22.51 1.79
CA CYS A 137 0.25 23.46 2.49
C CYS A 137 0.75 23.78 3.91
N GLN A 138 1.16 22.76 4.68
CA GLN A 138 1.65 22.93 6.06
C GLN A 138 2.98 23.67 6.13
N GLN A 139 3.87 23.45 5.16
CA GLN A 139 5.20 24.07 5.13
C GLN A 139 5.22 25.45 4.46
N ALA A 140 4.16 25.78 3.71
CA ALA A 140 4.03 27.06 3.03
C ALA A 140 4.05 28.22 4.02
N LYS A 141 4.89 29.21 3.71
CA LYS A 141 5.02 30.46 4.46
C LYS A 141 4.28 31.62 3.79
N GLN A 142 3.85 31.42 2.55
CA GLN A 142 3.16 32.38 1.71
C GLN A 142 2.12 31.64 0.88
N PHE A 143 0.99 32.30 0.65
CA PHE A 143 -0.10 31.80 -0.19
C PHE A 143 -0.46 32.85 -1.24
N THR A 144 -0.69 32.43 -2.47
CA THR A 144 -1.28 33.25 -3.53
C THR A 144 -2.80 33.10 -3.52
N ILE A 145 -3.50 34.09 -4.05
CA ILE A 145 -4.96 34.07 -4.16
C ILE A 145 -5.29 33.97 -5.64
N ASP A 146 -6.08 32.97 -6.02
CA ASP A 146 -6.55 32.78 -7.40
C ASP A 146 -7.68 33.79 -7.74
N GLU A 147 -8.13 33.80 -9.00
CA GLU A 147 -9.20 34.69 -9.47
C GLU A 147 -10.55 34.44 -8.77
N GLU A 148 -10.75 33.22 -8.25
CA GLU A 148 -11.95 32.80 -7.52
C GLU A 148 -11.88 33.09 -6.01
N GLY A 149 -10.74 33.61 -5.54
CA GLY A 149 -10.49 33.97 -4.15
C GLY A 149 -10.05 32.82 -3.25
N PHE A 150 -9.61 31.69 -3.81
CA PHE A 150 -8.99 30.59 -3.05
C PHE A 150 -7.49 30.82 -2.85
N TYR A 151 -6.99 30.29 -1.75
CA TYR A 151 -5.59 30.34 -1.37
C TYR A 151 -4.86 29.09 -1.82
N GLU A 152 -3.75 29.30 -2.52
CA GLU A 152 -2.83 28.25 -2.96
C GLU A 152 -1.45 28.44 -2.31
N PRO A 153 -0.80 27.38 -1.81
CA PRO A 153 0.51 27.50 -1.18
C PRO A 153 1.59 27.86 -2.21
N CYS A 154 2.44 28.84 -1.88
CA CYS A 154 3.64 29.11 -2.66
C CYS A 154 4.69 28.01 -2.41
N GLU A 155 5.22 27.42 -3.48
CA GLU A 155 6.25 26.38 -3.38
C GLU A 155 7.61 26.92 -2.94
N THR A 156 7.87 28.19 -3.23
CA THR A 156 9.12 28.85 -2.89
C THR A 156 8.89 29.96 -1.89
N TYR A 157 9.92 30.20 -1.08
CA TYR A 157 9.91 31.27 -0.10
C TYR A 157 11.26 32.00 -0.10
N PRO A 158 11.29 33.32 -0.37
CA PRO A 158 10.16 34.15 -0.78
C PRO A 158 9.66 33.82 -2.20
N ASN A 159 8.35 33.91 -2.45
CA ASN A 159 7.75 33.55 -3.76
C ASN A 159 8.27 34.39 -4.95
N CYS A 160 8.76 35.61 -4.69
CA CYS A 160 9.46 36.41 -5.70
C CYS A 160 10.50 37.34 -5.04
N PRO A 161 11.41 37.96 -5.80
CA PRO A 161 12.42 38.87 -5.24
C PRO A 161 11.85 40.10 -4.51
N SER A 162 10.59 40.45 -4.78
CA SER A 162 9.88 41.58 -4.16
C SER A 162 9.00 41.16 -2.98
N CYS A 163 8.93 39.87 -2.63
CA CYS A 163 8.16 39.38 -1.50
C CYS A 163 8.82 39.77 -0.18
N PRO A 164 8.08 40.32 0.80
CA PRO A 164 8.64 40.68 2.10
C PRO A 164 9.04 39.42 2.88
N PRO A 165 10.35 39.16 3.10
CA PRO A 165 10.77 38.04 3.93
C PRO A 165 10.41 38.27 5.39
N LYS A 166 10.35 37.20 6.16
CA LYS A 166 10.18 37.18 7.61
C LYS A 166 11.38 37.85 8.26
N LEU A 167 11.12 38.92 8.99
CA LEU A 167 12.11 39.66 9.77
C LEU A 167 11.77 39.55 11.25
N SER A 168 12.80 39.60 12.11
CA SER A 168 12.62 39.62 13.57
C SER A 168 11.90 40.88 14.05
N SER A 169 12.04 41.99 13.31
CA SER A 169 11.40 43.28 13.57
C SER A 169 9.95 43.40 13.06
N ASP A 170 9.37 42.29 12.61
CA ASP A 170 8.01 42.30 12.07
C ASP A 170 6.95 42.65 13.12
N LYS A 171 6.09 43.61 12.77
CA LYS A 171 4.95 43.99 13.60
C LYS A 171 3.86 42.92 13.50
N LYS A 172 3.36 42.45 14.65
CA LYS A 172 2.18 41.58 14.71
C LYS A 172 0.97 42.29 14.10
N GLY A 173 0.17 41.59 13.30
CA GLY A 173 -1.06 42.11 12.69
C GLY A 173 -0.86 43.04 11.48
N LYS A 174 0.38 43.33 11.05
CA LYS A 174 0.60 44.02 9.77
C LYS A 174 0.31 43.06 8.61
N ASP A 175 -0.33 43.56 7.56
CA ASP A 175 -0.50 42.81 6.32
C ASP A 175 0.83 42.77 5.54
N TYR A 176 1.26 41.56 5.19
CA TYR A 176 2.51 41.28 4.47
C TYR A 176 2.21 40.64 3.12
N THR A 177 1.31 41.28 2.38
CA THR A 177 0.99 40.93 0.99
C THR A 177 2.01 41.56 0.05
N CYS A 178 2.55 40.76 -0.87
CA CYS A 178 3.47 41.25 -1.89
C CYS A 178 2.72 42.06 -2.95
N SER A 179 3.12 43.31 -3.17
CA SER A 179 2.51 44.17 -4.21
C SER A 179 2.75 43.72 -5.65
N ARG A 180 3.68 42.77 -5.88
CA ARG A 180 4.06 42.31 -7.23
C ARG A 180 3.36 41.01 -7.63
N CYS A 181 3.48 39.96 -6.82
CA CYS A 181 2.89 38.65 -7.12
C CYS A 181 1.64 38.34 -6.30
N GLY A 182 1.18 39.26 -5.45
CA GLY A 182 -0.01 39.05 -4.62
C GLY A 182 0.17 38.04 -3.48
N ALA A 183 1.32 37.38 -3.37
CA ALA A 183 1.57 36.38 -2.34
C ALA A 183 1.48 37.00 -0.94
N LYS A 184 0.59 36.47 -0.13
CA LYS A 184 0.33 36.90 1.24
C LYS A 184 1.08 35.99 2.20
N ARG A 185 1.88 36.60 3.09
CA ARG A 185 2.64 35.84 4.09
C ARG A 185 1.73 35.43 5.24
N MET A 186 1.40 34.15 5.28
CA MET A 186 0.54 33.52 6.27
C MET A 186 0.82 32.02 6.34
N GLN A 187 0.34 31.35 7.37
CA GLN A 187 0.42 29.89 7.52
C GLN A 187 -0.92 29.25 7.13
N LEU A 188 -0.91 27.92 6.96
CA LEU A 188 -2.13 27.14 6.69
C LEU A 188 -3.28 27.45 7.67
N TRP A 189 -2.97 27.64 8.96
CA TRP A 189 -3.97 27.92 10.01
C TRP A 189 -4.64 29.28 9.89
N ASP A 190 -4.04 30.21 9.15
CA ASP A 190 -4.60 31.53 8.88
C ASP A 190 -5.53 31.53 7.66
N VAL A 191 -5.53 30.45 6.87
CA VAL A 191 -6.37 30.29 5.67
C VAL A 191 -7.78 29.82 6.09
N PRO A 192 -8.86 30.48 5.63
CA PRO A 192 -10.21 30.00 5.87
C PRO A 192 -10.42 28.60 5.28
N SER A 193 -11.04 27.69 6.04
CA SER A 193 -11.15 26.28 5.67
C SER A 193 -11.92 26.04 4.37
N ASP A 194 -12.86 26.93 4.02
CA ASP A 194 -13.66 26.89 2.79
C ASP A 194 -12.95 27.56 1.59
N LYS A 195 -11.77 28.16 1.81
CA LYS A 195 -11.01 28.92 0.80
C LYS A 195 -9.65 28.32 0.50
N LEU A 196 -9.29 27.17 1.04
CA LEU A 196 -8.05 26.49 0.70
C LEU A 196 -8.24 25.66 -0.57
N ARG A 197 -7.43 25.93 -1.60
CA ARG A 197 -7.30 25.03 -2.74
C ARG A 197 -6.05 24.18 -2.52
N ALA A 198 -6.26 22.90 -2.23
CA ALA A 198 -5.15 21.97 -2.06
C ALA A 198 -4.46 21.75 -3.41
N PRO A 199 -3.11 21.75 -3.45
CA PRO A 199 -2.39 21.36 -4.66
C PRO A 199 -2.78 19.96 -5.09
N VAL A 200 -2.71 19.71 -6.39
CA VAL A 200 -2.87 18.37 -6.95
C VAL A 200 -1.59 17.56 -6.78
N VAL A 201 -1.73 16.24 -6.82
CA VAL A 201 -0.59 15.31 -6.72
C VAL A 201 0.19 15.29 -8.04
N ARG A 202 1.52 15.31 -7.94
CA ARG A 202 2.43 15.36 -9.10
C ARG A 202 3.38 14.18 -9.16
N ALA A 203 3.97 13.92 -10.33
CA ALA A 203 5.01 12.90 -10.48
C ALA A 203 6.21 13.14 -9.55
N SER A 204 6.56 14.41 -9.29
CA SER A 204 7.62 14.77 -8.35
C SER A 204 7.34 14.35 -6.91
N ASP A 205 6.06 14.26 -6.51
CA ASP A 205 5.66 13.83 -5.18
C ASP A 205 6.01 12.35 -4.99
N PHE A 206 5.74 11.52 -6.00
CA PHE A 206 6.15 10.11 -6.02
C PHE A 206 7.67 9.94 -5.99
N GLN A 207 8.40 10.68 -6.83
CA GLN A 207 9.87 10.61 -6.85
C GLN A 207 10.50 10.98 -5.50
N LYS A 208 9.88 11.92 -4.77
CA LYS A 208 10.35 12.31 -3.43
C LYS A 208 10.14 11.19 -2.41
N VAL A 209 9.00 10.53 -2.44
CA VAL A 209 8.69 9.39 -1.55
C VAL A 209 9.59 8.20 -1.87
N MET A 210 9.81 7.91 -3.16
CA MET A 210 10.67 6.80 -3.61
C MET A 210 12.12 6.89 -3.10
N LYS A 211 12.66 8.10 -2.89
CA LYS A 211 14.01 8.28 -2.32
C LYS A 211 14.18 7.70 -0.92
N HIS A 212 13.08 7.48 -0.20
CA HIS A 212 13.08 6.98 1.16
C HIS A 212 12.29 5.67 1.30
N SER A 213 11.73 5.16 0.20
CA SER A 213 10.98 3.91 0.16
C SER A 213 11.93 2.77 -0.19
N HIS A 214 11.82 1.67 0.54
CA HIS A 214 12.54 0.42 0.28
C HIS A 214 11.50 -0.69 0.08
N SER A 215 11.79 -1.66 -0.79
CA SER A 215 10.94 -2.84 -0.91
C SER A 215 10.92 -3.61 0.41
N SER A 216 9.76 -4.12 0.78
CA SER A 216 9.62 -4.97 1.96
C SER A 216 10.03 -6.42 1.70
N VAL A 217 10.18 -6.81 0.43
CA VAL A 217 10.52 -8.18 0.03
C VAL A 217 11.98 -8.24 -0.40
N SER A 218 12.72 -9.20 0.15
CA SER A 218 14.14 -9.40 -0.17
C SER A 218 14.34 -10.39 -1.32
N ASP A 219 15.45 -10.25 -2.04
CA ASP A 219 15.81 -11.18 -3.12
C ASP A 219 16.03 -12.61 -2.59
N ASP A 220 16.56 -12.75 -1.37
CA ASP A 220 16.79 -14.04 -0.73
C ASP A 220 15.47 -14.79 -0.45
N GLU A 221 14.43 -14.07 -0.02
CA GLU A 221 13.09 -14.64 0.16
C GLU A 221 12.52 -15.12 -1.18
N LEU A 222 12.66 -14.34 -2.25
CA LEU A 222 12.20 -14.72 -3.58
C LEU A 222 12.89 -15.99 -4.10
N LEU A 223 14.20 -16.11 -3.88
CA LEU A 223 14.95 -17.32 -4.23
C LEU A 223 14.43 -18.54 -3.45
N GLN A 224 14.14 -18.38 -2.16
CA GLN A 224 13.56 -19.44 -1.35
C GLN A 224 12.20 -19.90 -1.88
N PHE A 225 11.34 -18.98 -2.29
CA PHE A 225 10.04 -19.31 -2.91
C PHE A 225 10.19 -20.03 -4.25
N VAL A 226 11.11 -19.58 -5.09
CA VAL A 226 11.38 -20.22 -6.39
C VAL A 226 11.89 -21.64 -6.20
N ASP A 227 12.82 -21.86 -5.28
CA ASP A 227 13.36 -23.18 -4.99
C ASP A 227 12.32 -24.11 -4.37
N TRP A 228 11.49 -23.59 -3.44
CA TRP A 228 10.37 -24.34 -2.88
C TRP A 228 9.36 -24.75 -3.96
N THR A 229 9.02 -23.83 -4.88
CA THR A 229 8.07 -24.09 -5.98
C THR A 229 8.63 -25.11 -6.96
N LYS A 230 9.93 -25.08 -7.26
CA LYS A 230 10.61 -26.11 -8.08
C LYS A 230 10.59 -27.49 -7.42
N GLN A 231 10.76 -27.55 -6.10
CA GLN A 231 10.80 -28.82 -5.36
C GLN A 231 9.43 -29.47 -5.20
N PHE A 232 8.39 -28.67 -4.94
CA PHE A 232 7.07 -29.19 -4.55
C PHE A 232 5.97 -29.00 -5.60
N GLY A 233 6.27 -28.32 -6.71
CA GLY A 233 5.35 -28.09 -7.84
C GLY A 233 4.16 -27.20 -7.50
N GLN A 234 3.38 -26.88 -8.53
CA GLN A 234 2.07 -26.19 -8.39
C GLN A 234 0.90 -27.19 -8.31
N ASP A 235 1.07 -28.35 -8.92
CA ASP A 235 0.20 -29.50 -8.75
C ASP A 235 0.75 -30.35 -7.59
N GLY A 236 0.02 -30.39 -6.48
CA GLY A 236 0.26 -31.41 -5.45
C GLY A 236 0.10 -32.80 -6.05
N ALA A 237 0.91 -33.74 -5.57
CA ALA A 237 0.93 -35.12 -6.01
C ALA A 237 -0.43 -35.83 -5.81
#